data_AF-C6T6I4-F1
#
_entry.id   AF-C6T6I4-F1
#
_cell.length_a   1.000
_cell.length_b   1.000
_cell.length_c   1.000
_cell.angle_alpha   90.00
_cell.angle_beta   90.00
_cell.angle_gamma   90.00
#
_symmetry.space_group_name_H-M   'P 1'
#
loop_
_entity.id
_entity.type
_entity.pdbx_description
1 polymer ?
#
loop_
_entity_poly.entity_id
_entity_poly.type
_entity_poly.pdbx_seq_one_letter_code
_entity_poly.pdbx_strand_id
1 'polypeptide(L)'
;MAYAAVKFADACLHALRGDAGIIECAYVASQVTELPFFASKVRLGRVGVEEIFPLGPLNDYERESLEKAKKELAASIEKGIFFIRK
;
A
#
# COMPACT_ATOMS: atom_id res chain seq x y z
N MET A 1 -13.41 11.71 2.58
CA MET A 1 -13.06 10.36 3.08
C MET A 1 -14.04 9.27 2.62
N ALA A 2 -15.34 9.40 2.91
CA ALA A 2 -16.33 8.34 2.61
C ALA A 2 -16.35 7.88 1.14
N TYR A 3 -16.33 8.79 0.17
CA TYR A 3 -16.32 8.43 -1.25
C TYR A 3 -15.09 7.57 -1.65
N ALA A 4 -13.89 7.95 -1.21
CA ALA A 4 -12.67 7.19 -1.49
C ALA A 4 -12.72 5.80 -0.83
N ALA A 5 -13.24 5.72 0.40
CA ALA A 5 -13.42 4.45 1.09
C ALA A 5 -14.41 3.53 0.37
N VAL A 6 -15.54 4.06 -0.12
CA VAL A 6 -16.51 3.28 -0.91
C VAL A 6 -15.89 2.77 -2.19
N LYS A 7 -15.14 3.60 -2.93
CA LYS A 7 -14.45 3.15 -4.16
C LYS A 7 -13.49 1.99 -3.89
N PHE A 8 -12.67 2.08 -2.85
CA PHE A 8 -11.72 1.01 -2.51
C PHE A 8 -12.44 -0.25 -1.99
N ALA A 9 -13.48 -0.09 -1.18
CA ALA A 9 -14.29 -1.21 -0.71
C ALA A 9 -14.97 -1.95 -1.86
N ASP A 10 -15.51 -1.21 -2.83
CA ASP A 10 -16.13 -1.78 -4.03
C ASP A 10 -15.10 -2.55 -4.88
N ALA A 11 -13.91 -2.00 -5.08
CA ALA A 11 -12.79 -2.69 -5.74
C ALA A 11 -12.44 -4.02 -5.04
N CYS A 12 -12.39 -4.03 -3.70
CA CYS A 12 -12.19 -5.27 -2.94
C CYS A 12 -13.33 -6.27 -3.16
N LEU A 13 -14.59 -5.84 -3.19
CA LEU A 13 -15.74 -6.73 -3.41
C LEU A 13 -15.73 -7.34 -4.83
N HIS A 14 -15.42 -6.53 -5.83
CA HIS A 14 -15.25 -7.00 -7.21
C HIS A 14 -14.10 -8.03 -7.32
N ALA A 15 -12.97 -7.78 -6.63
CA ALA A 15 -11.85 -8.71 -6.59
C ALA A 15 -12.21 -10.04 -5.91
N LEU A 16 -12.95 -9.98 -4.80
CA LEU A 16 -13.45 -11.18 -4.09
C LEU A 16 -14.44 -11.98 -4.94
N ARG A 17 -15.25 -11.30 -5.76
CA ARG A 17 -16.15 -11.95 -6.74
C ARG A 17 -15.37 -12.69 -7.84
N GLY A 18 -14.10 -12.33 -8.06
CA GLY A 18 -13.22 -12.93 -9.05
C GLY A 18 -13.11 -12.14 -10.35
N ASP A 19 -13.47 -10.86 -10.33
CA ASP A 19 -13.20 -9.96 -11.45
C ASP A 19 -11.68 -9.77 -11.58
N ALA A 20 -11.17 -9.86 -12.81
CA ALA A 20 -9.74 -9.77 -13.09
C ALA A 20 -9.28 -8.32 -13.30
N GLY A 21 -8.00 -8.07 -13.04
CA GLY A 21 -7.34 -6.80 -13.40
C GLY A 21 -7.64 -5.63 -12.45
N ILE A 22 -8.11 -5.91 -11.24
CA ILE A 22 -8.37 -4.88 -10.24
C ILE A 22 -7.04 -4.48 -9.60
N ILE A 23 -6.60 -3.26 -9.91
CA ILE A 23 -5.34 -2.71 -9.43
C ILE A 23 -5.64 -1.40 -8.71
N GLU A 24 -5.28 -1.34 -7.43
CA GLU A 24 -5.49 -0.17 -6.57
C GLU A 24 -4.21 0.15 -5.79
N CYS A 25 -4.07 1.40 -5.35
CA CYS A 25 -2.99 1.77 -4.43
C CYS A 25 -3.45 1.54 -2.99
N ALA A 26 -2.74 0.71 -2.23
CA ALA A 26 -3.08 0.39 -0.85
C ALA A 26 -1.83 0.36 0.04
N TYR A 27 -1.99 0.77 1.29
CA TYR A 27 -0.96 0.65 2.32
C TYR A 27 -1.01 -0.75 2.94
N VAL A 28 -0.05 -1.59 2.59
CA VAL A 28 -0.03 -3.02 2.96
C VAL A 28 1.35 -3.45 3.43
N ALA A 29 1.43 -4.62 4.04
CA ALA A 29 2.72 -5.25 4.31
C ALA A 29 3.39 -5.59 2.98
N SER A 30 4.60 -5.09 2.75
CA SER A 30 5.27 -5.21 1.46
C SER A 30 6.79 -5.22 1.61
N GLN A 31 7.47 -5.65 0.54
CA GLN A 31 8.93 -5.62 0.42
C GLN A 31 9.39 -4.65 -0.68
N VAL A 32 8.50 -3.73 -1.09
CA VAL A 32 8.78 -2.72 -2.13
C VAL A 32 9.84 -1.72 -1.66
N THR A 33 9.92 -1.51 -0.35
CA THR A 33 10.99 -0.76 0.32
C THR A 33 11.54 -1.60 1.47
N GLU A 34 12.57 -1.09 2.15
CA GLU A 34 13.13 -1.64 3.38
C GLU A 34 12.16 -1.59 4.58
N LEU A 35 11.04 -0.88 4.45
CA LEU A 35 10.02 -0.75 5.50
C LEU A 35 9.02 -1.91 5.43
N PRO A 36 8.53 -2.41 6.59
CA PRO A 36 7.63 -3.56 6.61
C PRO A 36 6.23 -3.27 6.02
N PHE A 37 5.84 -2.00 5.94
CA PHE A 37 4.58 -1.55 5.35
C PHE A 37 4.84 -0.37 4.41
N PHE A 38 4.23 -0.38 3.23
CA PHE A 38 4.35 0.71 2.27
C PHE A 38 3.14 0.79 1.35
N ALA A 39 2.81 2.00 0.87
CA ALA A 39 1.72 2.20 -0.08
C ALA A 39 2.24 2.04 -1.51
N SER A 40 1.72 1.04 -2.23
CA SER A 40 2.09 0.79 -3.62
C SER A 40 0.89 0.24 -4.39
N LYS A 41 1.03 0.09 -5.70
CA LYS A 41 0.01 -0.57 -6.52
C LYS A 41 -0.04 -2.04 -6.14
N VAL A 42 -1.25 -2.56 -5.93
CA VAL A 42 -1.51 -3.97 -5.65
C VAL A 42 -2.58 -4.50 -6.57
N ARG A 43 -2.43 -5.76 -7.01
CA ARG A 43 -3.52 -6.48 -7.65
C ARG A 43 -4.36 -7.14 -6.57
N LEU A 44 -5.65 -6.82 -6.57
CA LEU A 44 -6.63 -7.47 -5.72
C LEU A 44 -7.23 -8.66 -6.46
N GLY A 45 -7.45 -9.76 -5.75
CA GLY A 45 -8.21 -10.90 -6.24
C GLY A 45 -8.95 -11.62 -5.13
N ARG A 46 -9.17 -12.92 -5.28
CA ARG A 46 -10.14 -13.67 -4.45
C ARG A 46 -9.70 -13.84 -3.01
N VAL A 47 -8.41 -13.70 -2.74
CA VAL A 47 -7.79 -13.89 -1.41
C VAL A 47 -7.18 -12.58 -0.90
N GLY A 48 -7.65 -11.42 -1.39
CA GLY A 48 -7.12 -10.11 -1.04
C GLY A 48 -6.00 -9.68 -1.99
N VAL A 49 -4.84 -9.30 -1.45
CA VAL A 49 -3.70 -8.87 -2.27
C VAL A 49 -3.00 -10.09 -2.88
N GLU A 50 -3.04 -10.20 -4.20
CA GLU A 50 -2.41 -11.33 -4.93
C GLU A 50 -1.04 -10.96 -5.49
N GLU A 51 -0.83 -9.69 -5.87
CA GLU A 51 0.44 -9.21 -6.40
C GLU A 51 0.71 -7.79 -5.90
N ILE A 52 1.96 -7.51 -5.55
CA ILE A 52 2.43 -6.16 -5.17
C ILE A 52 3.39 -5.69 -6.25
N PHE A 53 3.08 -4.55 -6.87
CA PHE A 53 3.90 -4.01 -7.95
C PHE A 53 5.03 -3.13 -7.41
N PRO A 54 6.18 -3.08 -8.11
CA PRO A 54 7.24 -2.11 -7.81
C PRO A 54 6.78 -0.67 -8.12
N LEU A 55 7.47 0.32 -7.55
CA LEU A 55 7.15 1.75 -7.74
C LEU A 55 7.29 2.23 -9.20
N GLY A 56 8.07 1.51 -10.01
CA GLY A 56 8.35 1.90 -11.39
C GLY A 56 9.38 3.01 -11.49
N PRO A 57 9.50 3.68 -12.65
CA PRO A 57 10.46 4.75 -12.85
C PRO A 57 10.05 6.00 -12.07
N LEU A 58 10.98 6.53 -11.28
CA LEU A 58 10.80 7.75 -10.50
C LEU A 58 11.69 8.86 -11.06
N ASN A 59 11.12 10.07 -11.16
CA ASN A 59 11.90 11.27 -11.46
C ASN A 59 12.70 11.74 -10.22
N ASP A 60 13.62 12.69 -10.40
CA ASP A 60 14.52 13.11 -9.32
C ASP A 60 13.79 13.71 -8.13
N TYR A 61 12.72 14.47 -8.37
CA TYR A 61 11.88 15.05 -7.33
C TYR A 61 11.12 13.97 -6.51
N GLU A 62 10.59 12.96 -7.20
CA GLU A 62 9.91 11.82 -6.57
C GLU A 62 10.87 10.98 -5.74
N ARG A 63 12.11 10.76 -6.20
CA ARG A 63 13.13 10.02 -5.43
C ARG A 63 13.52 10.76 -4.16
N GLU A 64 13.78 12.07 -4.26
CA GLU A 64 14.12 12.87 -3.08
C GLU A 64 12.96 12.86 -2.06
N SER A 65 11.72 12.98 -2.55
CA SER A 65 10.53 12.95 -1.72
C SER A 65 10.29 11.56 -1.09
N LEU A 66 10.57 10.49 -1.82
CA LEU A 66 10.47 9.11 -1.33
C LEU A 66 11.43 8.86 -0.16
N GLU A 67 12.68 9.32 -0.27
CA GLU A 67 13.68 9.16 0.80
C GLU A 67 13.31 9.96 2.06
N LYS A 68 12.67 11.13 1.91
CA LYS A 68 12.09 11.87 3.04
C LYS A 68 10.90 11.12 3.66
N ALA A 69 9.99 10.63 2.82
CA ALA A 69 8.80 9.91 3.26
C ALA A 69 9.14 8.63 4.03
N LYS A 70 10.14 7.86 3.58
CA LYS A 70 10.60 6.65 4.27
C LYS A 70 11.04 6.91 5.70
N LYS A 71 11.78 7.99 5.94
CA LYS A 71 12.27 8.36 7.28
C LYS A 71 11.13 8.64 8.26
N GLU A 72 10.14 9.42 7.82
CA GLU A 72 8.96 9.74 8.65
C GLU A 72 8.06 8.51 8.84
N LEU A 73 7.88 7.72 7.78
CA LEU A 73 7.04 6.53 7.80
C LEU A 73 7.59 5.46 8.74
N ALA A 74 8.92 5.28 8.80
CA ALA A 74 9.56 4.36 9.74
C ALA A 74 9.17 4.66 11.19
N ALA A 75 9.24 5.93 11.60
CA ALA A 75 8.84 6.36 12.96
C ALA A 75 7.35 6.12 13.22
N SER A 76 6.49 6.32 12.22
CA SER A 76 5.05 6.07 12.33
C SER A 76 4.72 4.58 12.49
N ILE A 77 5.42 3.72 11.74
CA ILE A 77 5.29 2.26 11.84
C ILE A 77 5.75 1.79 13.22
N GLU A 78 6.93 2.21 13.68
CA GLU A 78 7.45 1.84 15.00
C GLU A 78 6.50 2.26 16.12
N LYS A 79 5.93 3.46 16.03
CA LYS A 79 4.94 3.94 16.99
C LYS A 79 3.72 3.00 17.08
N GLY A 80 3.21 2.52 15.94
CA GLY A 80 2.12 1.57 15.90
C GLY A 80 2.47 0.21 16.52
N ILE A 81 3.66 -0.32 16.20
CA ILE A 81 4.14 -1.59 16.75
C ILE A 81 4.39 -1.49 18.26
N PHE A 82 5.02 -0.42 18.72
CA PHE A 82 5.31 -0.17 20.13
C PHE A 82 4.02 -0.06 20.96
N PHE A 83 2.99 0.59 20.42
CA PHE A 83 1.71 0.71 21.09
C PHE A 83 1.06 -0.64 21.42
N ILE A 84 1.20 -1.65 20.55
CA ILE A 84 0.64 -2.99 20.74
C ILE A 84 1.56 -3.90 21.57
N ARG A 85 2.88 -3.71 21.52
CA ARG A 85 3.86 -4.53 22.27
C ARG A 85 4.05 -4.10 23.72
N LYS A 86 3.36 -3.06 24.17
CA LYS A 86 3.35 -2.58 25.54
C LYS A 86 2.25 -3.26 26.34
#